data_AF-A0A1S8WY94-F1
#
_entry.id   AF-A0A1S8WY94-F1
#
_cell.length_a   1.000
_cell.length_b   1.000
_cell.length_c   1.000
_cell.angle_alpha   90.00
_cell.angle_beta   90.00
_cell.angle_gamma   90.00
#
_symmetry.space_group_name_H-M   'P 1'
#
loop_
_entity.id
_entity.type
_entity.pdbx_description
1 polymer ?
#
loop_
_entity_poly.entity_id
_entity_poly.type
_entity_poly.pdbx_seq_one_letter_code
_entity_poly.pdbx_strand_id
1 'polypeptide(L)'
;MEQLAAQGEQLRRVDANMDKIHHDVNEADRNLQDLEKCCGLCVCPWKRYNKPRAKTYYDENHRPAPTQRPQSGLPNAPRQQGYGVTIDQPAVPGQGQYIQRILGDAREDEMEMNLQKTGQIVGQLHVMATEMNQEIRGHNEILERIDKKADANKIRIEAAQGRAEHIL
;
A
#
# COMPACT_ATOMS: atom_id res chain seq x y z
N MET A 1 14.16 8.29 7.12
CA MET A 1 12.86 8.78 6.60
C MET A 1 12.88 8.98 5.09
N GLU A 2 13.86 9.69 4.52
CA GLU A 2 13.93 9.94 3.06
C GLU A 2 13.95 8.66 2.20
N GLN A 3 14.73 7.64 2.60
CA GLN A 3 14.74 6.34 1.91
C GLN A 3 13.40 5.60 1.98
N LEU A 4 12.67 5.70 3.11
CA LEU A 4 11.35 5.08 3.25
C LEU A 4 10.30 5.82 2.41
N ALA A 5 10.30 7.15 2.43
CA ALA A 5 9.41 7.94 1.58
C ALA A 5 9.65 7.64 0.09
N ALA A 6 10.91 7.54 -0.34
CA ALA A 6 11.27 7.17 -1.71
C ALA A 6 10.81 5.74 -2.05
N GLN A 7 10.97 4.79 -1.14
CA GLN A 7 10.46 3.42 -1.31
C GLN A 7 8.93 3.40 -1.44
N GLY A 8 8.21 4.17 -0.61
CA GLY A 8 6.76 4.27 -0.68
C GLY A 8 6.26 4.81 -2.02
N GLU A 9 6.94 5.83 -2.54
CA GLU A 9 6.64 6.35 -3.89
C GLU A 9 6.92 5.32 -4.99
N GLN A 10 8.02 4.58 -4.89
CA GLN A 10 8.29 3.47 -5.81
C GLN A 10 7.20 2.40 -5.77
N LEU A 11 6.74 2.01 -4.58
CA LEU A 11 5.65 1.06 -4.42
C LEU A 11 4.34 1.56 -5.06
N ARG A 12 3.99 2.84 -4.88
CA ARG A 12 2.81 3.43 -5.54
C ARG A 12 2.93 3.41 -7.07
N ARG A 13 4.13 3.63 -7.61
CA ARG A 13 4.38 3.51 -9.06
C ARG A 13 4.24 2.07 -9.56
N VAL A 14 4.74 1.10 -8.80
CA VAL A 14 4.58 -0.33 -9.13
C VAL A 14 3.12 -0.72 -9.12
N ASP A 15 2.37 -0.31 -8.09
CA ASP A 15 0.92 -0.54 -7.98
C ASP A 15 0.15 0.04 -9.18
N ALA A 16 0.47 1.27 -9.60
CA ALA A 16 -0.12 1.88 -10.80
C ALA A 16 0.30 1.16 -12.09
N ASN A 17 1.54 0.68 -12.19
CA ASN A 17 1.99 -0.10 -13.34
C ASN A 17 1.28 -1.46 -13.43
N MET A 18 0.95 -2.10 -12.31
CA MET A 18 0.14 -3.33 -12.32
C MET A 18 -1.24 -3.10 -12.94
N ASP A 19 -1.86 -1.95 -12.69
CA ASP A 19 -3.15 -1.59 -13.32
C ASP A 19 -3.00 -1.35 -14.83
N LYS A 20 -1.89 -0.73 -15.27
CA LYS A 20 -1.59 -0.59 -16.70
C LYS A 20 -1.44 -1.95 -17.38
N ILE A 21 -0.65 -2.86 -16.80
CA ILE A 21 -0.49 -4.23 -17.32
C ILE A 21 -1.86 -4.92 -17.42
N HIS A 22 -2.73 -4.73 -16.42
CA HIS A 22 -4.07 -5.29 -16.47
C HIS A 22 -4.88 -4.77 -17.67
N HIS A 23 -4.80 -3.48 -17.98
CA HIS A 23 -5.43 -2.88 -19.15
C HIS A 23 -4.82 -3.38 -20.47
N ASP A 24 -3.49 -3.47 -20.56
CA ASP A 24 -2.80 -3.93 -21.76
C ASP A 24 -3.12 -5.40 -22.07
N VAL A 25 -3.15 -6.26 -21.05
CA VAL A 25 -3.53 -7.67 -21.18
C VAL A 25 -5.01 -7.81 -21.56
N ASN A 26 -5.88 -6.94 -21.07
CA ASN A 26 -7.28 -6.87 -21.52
C ASN A 26 -7.40 -6.54 -23.00
N GLU A 27 -6.63 -5.57 -23.48
CA GLU A 27 -6.65 -5.16 -24.88
C GLU A 27 -6.08 -6.24 -25.78
N ALA A 28 -4.95 -6.84 -25.41
CA ALA A 28 -4.37 -8.00 -26.09
C ALA A 28 -5.38 -9.15 -26.19
N ASP A 29 -6.08 -9.47 -25.10
CA ASP A 29 -7.10 -10.53 -25.09
C ASP A 29 -8.29 -10.23 -26.01
N ARG A 30 -8.66 -8.96 -26.23
CA ARG A 30 -9.68 -8.57 -27.23
C ARG A 30 -9.17 -8.71 -28.65
N ASN A 31 -7.94 -8.26 -28.91
CA ASN A 31 -7.32 -8.38 -30.23
C ASN A 31 -7.16 -9.85 -30.64
N LEU A 32 -6.76 -10.74 -29.71
CA LEU A 32 -6.70 -12.18 -29.97
C LEU A 32 -8.09 -12.78 -30.25
N GLN A 33 -9.13 -12.36 -29.52
CA GLN A 33 -10.51 -12.78 -29.82
C GLN A 33 -10.99 -12.32 -31.19
N ASP A 34 -10.54 -11.15 -31.66
CA ASP A 34 -10.88 -10.67 -32.99
C ASP A 34 -10.14 -11.45 -34.08
N LEU A 35 -8.91 -11.90 -33.82
CA LEU A 35 -8.16 -12.80 -34.71
C LEU A 35 -8.76 -14.23 -34.76
N GLU A 36 -9.42 -14.71 -33.70
CA GLU A 36 -10.16 -15.97 -33.70
C GLU A 36 -11.42 -15.94 -34.61
N LYS A 37 -11.91 -14.75 -35.00
CA LYS A 37 -13.04 -14.59 -35.92
C LYS A 37 -12.56 -14.71 -37.37
N CYS A 38 -12.75 -15.87 -37.98
CA CYS A 38 -12.50 -16.07 -39.40
C CYS A 38 -13.48 -15.26 -40.27
N CYS A 39 -12.96 -14.53 -41.25
CA CYS A 39 -13.70 -13.89 -42.35
C CYS A 39 -15.00 -13.18 -41.95
N GLY A 40 -14.88 -12.07 -41.21
CA GLY A 40 -15.82 -10.94 -41.21
C GLY A 40 -17.23 -11.11 -40.63
N LEU A 41 -17.73 -12.34 -40.44
CA LEU A 41 -19.11 -12.55 -39.94
C LEU A 41 -19.35 -13.85 -39.15
N CYS A 42 -18.39 -14.78 -39.07
CA CYS A 42 -18.60 -16.11 -38.48
C CYS A 42 -17.52 -16.48 -37.45
N VAL A 43 -17.88 -16.70 -36.18
CA VAL A 43 -17.00 -17.34 -35.19
C VAL A 43 -16.79 -18.80 -35.62
N CYS A 44 -15.56 -19.22 -35.90
CA CYS A 44 -15.26 -20.61 -36.23
C CYS A 44 -15.76 -21.55 -35.11
N PRO A 45 -16.75 -22.44 -35.37
CA PRO A 45 -17.33 -23.30 -34.34
C PRO A 45 -16.32 -24.25 -33.67
N TRP A 46 -15.19 -24.49 -34.34
CA TRP A 46 -14.20 -25.51 -34.02
C TRP A 46 -13.02 -25.01 -33.16
N LYS A 47 -12.91 -23.70 -32.88
CA LYS A 47 -11.81 -23.12 -32.06
C LYS A 47 -12.34 -22.21 -30.93
N ARG A 48 -13.37 -22.64 -30.18
CA ARG A 48 -13.80 -21.89 -28.99
C ARG A 48 -12.82 -22.13 -27.84
N TYR A 49 -11.92 -21.19 -27.59
CA TYR A 49 -11.14 -21.16 -26.35
C TYR A 49 -12.07 -20.84 -25.18
N ASN A 50 -12.26 -21.79 -24.26
CA ASN A 50 -12.97 -21.55 -23.01
C ASN A 50 -12.06 -20.74 -22.07
N LYS A 51 -12.42 -19.50 -21.78
CA LYS A 51 -11.72 -18.71 -20.76
C LYS A 51 -11.78 -19.44 -19.41
N PRO A 52 -10.66 -19.68 -18.73
CA PRO A 52 -10.70 -20.14 -17.35
C PRO A 52 -11.47 -19.09 -16.51
N ARG A 53 -12.51 -19.53 -15.81
CA ARG A 53 -13.38 -18.70 -14.96
C ARG A 53 -12.75 -18.39 -13.58
N ALA A 54 -11.43 -18.21 -13.52
CA ALA A 54 -10.80 -17.79 -12.28
C ALA A 54 -11.21 -16.34 -12.00
N LYS A 55 -11.97 -16.12 -10.94
CA LYS A 55 -12.34 -14.78 -10.47
C LYS A 55 -11.06 -14.11 -9.95
N THR A 56 -10.57 -13.11 -10.66
CA THR A 56 -9.31 -12.44 -10.34
C THR A 56 -9.54 -11.26 -9.38
N TYR A 57 -8.46 -10.74 -8.80
CA TYR A 57 -8.48 -9.51 -7.98
C TYR A 57 -9.25 -8.36 -8.66
N TYR A 58 -9.11 -8.22 -9.98
CA TYR A 58 -9.80 -7.19 -10.75
C TYR A 58 -11.29 -7.48 -10.94
N ASP A 59 -11.72 -8.74 -11.05
CA ASP A 59 -13.15 -9.08 -11.16
C ASP A 59 -13.92 -8.80 -9.86
N GLU A 60 -13.24 -8.92 -8.72
CA GLU A 60 -13.79 -8.64 -7.39
C GLU A 60 -13.89 -7.13 -7.11
N ASN A 61 -12.84 -6.38 -7.46
CA ASN A 61 -12.69 -4.98 -7.07
C ASN A 61 -13.07 -3.95 -8.16
N HIS A 62 -13.13 -4.35 -9.44
CA HIS A 62 -13.54 -3.49 -10.55
C HIS A 62 -14.88 -3.89 -11.16
N ARG A 63 -15.71 -4.63 -10.41
CA ARG A 63 -17.08 -4.92 -10.86
C ARG A 63 -17.79 -3.58 -11.07
N PRO A 64 -18.29 -3.26 -12.29
CA PRO A 64 -19.12 -2.08 -12.46
C PRO A 64 -20.33 -2.23 -11.52
N ALA A 65 -20.53 -1.25 -10.65
CA ALA A 65 -21.64 -1.26 -9.72
C ALA A 65 -22.94 -1.50 -10.51
N PRO A 66 -23.84 -2.41 -10.07
CA PRO A 66 -25.16 -2.47 -10.66
C PRO A 66 -25.80 -1.09 -10.47
N THR A 67 -26.30 -0.51 -11.56
CA THR A 67 -26.94 0.80 -11.62
C THR A 67 -28.10 0.87 -10.62
N GLN A 68 -27.82 1.23 -9.36
CA GLN A 68 -28.83 1.48 -8.35
C GLN A 68 -29.04 2.98 -8.22
N ARG A 69 -30.32 3.36 -8.35
CA ARG A 69 -30.87 4.71 -8.23
C ARG A 69 -30.41 5.36 -6.92
N PRO A 70 -30.23 6.69 -6.87
CA PRO A 70 -29.73 7.36 -5.67
C PRO A 70 -30.80 7.34 -4.59
N GLN A 71 -30.65 6.47 -3.59
CA GLN A 71 -31.34 6.61 -2.31
C GLN A 71 -30.43 7.43 -1.40
N SER A 72 -30.92 8.61 -1.05
CA SER A 72 -30.37 9.52 -0.06
C SER A 72 -30.12 8.80 1.27
N GLY A 73 -28.86 8.63 1.62
CA GLY A 73 -28.42 8.17 2.93
C GLY A 73 -27.09 8.84 3.24
N LEU A 74 -27.07 9.67 4.28
CA LEU A 74 -25.91 10.42 4.73
C LEU A 74 -24.71 9.48 5.00
N PRO A 75 -23.47 9.83 4.59
CA PRO A 75 -22.30 9.13 5.08
C PRO A 75 -22.07 9.49 6.55
N ASN A 76 -22.15 8.49 7.42
CA ASN A 76 -21.65 8.57 8.79
C ASN A 76 -20.15 8.88 8.74
N ALA A 77 -19.78 10.11 9.10
CA ALA A 77 -18.38 10.49 9.29
C ALA A 77 -17.81 9.69 10.47
N PRO A 78 -16.68 8.98 10.33
CA PRO A 78 -16.01 8.41 11.48
C PRO A 78 -15.50 9.53 12.38
N ARG A 79 -15.99 9.54 13.62
CA ARG A 79 -15.50 10.34 14.74
C ARG A 79 -13.97 10.27 14.78
N GLN A 80 -13.29 11.37 14.45
CA GLN A 80 -11.91 11.58 14.82
C GLN A 80 -11.85 11.65 16.35
N GLN A 81 -11.49 10.54 16.98
CA GLN A 81 -11.02 10.57 18.36
C GLN A 81 -9.67 11.30 18.33
N GLY A 82 -9.66 12.49 18.91
CA GLY A 82 -8.45 13.25 19.15
C GLY A 82 -7.54 12.45 20.07
N TYR A 83 -6.50 11.85 19.50
CA TYR A 83 -5.32 11.47 20.26
C TYR A 83 -4.47 12.74 20.41
N GLY A 84 -4.88 13.59 21.35
CA GLY A 84 -3.97 14.56 21.94
C GLY A 84 -2.90 13.79 22.69
N VAL A 85 -1.80 13.47 22.01
CA VAL A 85 -0.56 13.10 22.69
C VAL A 85 0.06 14.41 23.15
N THR A 86 -0.34 14.87 24.33
CA THR A 86 0.50 15.77 25.11
C THR A 86 1.79 14.99 25.39
N ILE A 87 2.85 15.24 24.61
CA ILE A 87 4.20 14.82 24.96
C ILE A 87 4.68 15.81 26.03
N ASP A 88 4.07 15.71 27.21
CA ASP A 88 4.57 16.31 28.42
C ASP A 88 4.52 15.21 29.49
N GLN A 89 5.69 14.92 30.06
CA GLN A 89 5.95 14.01 31.17
C GLN A 89 5.98 12.49 30.84
N PRO A 90 7.04 11.79 31.30
CA PRO A 90 7.21 11.60 32.73
C PRO A 90 8.57 12.09 33.25
N ALA A 91 8.56 13.22 33.93
CA ALA A 91 9.40 13.46 35.09
C ALA A 91 8.48 13.55 36.32
N VAL A 92 8.31 12.45 37.08
CA VAL A 92 7.80 12.49 38.45
C VAL A 92 8.26 11.20 39.18
N PRO A 93 8.77 11.20 40.43
CA PRO A 93 8.85 12.29 41.43
C PRO A 93 10.30 12.62 41.86
N GLY A 94 10.74 13.85 41.63
CA GLY A 94 12.04 14.37 42.07
C GLY A 94 12.58 15.57 41.28
N GLN A 95 11.70 16.50 40.86
CA GLN A 95 12.03 17.87 40.43
C GLN A 95 13.25 18.05 39.50
N GLY A 96 13.04 17.90 38.19
CA GLY A 96 13.78 18.65 37.16
C GLY A 96 15.24 18.29 36.89
N GLN A 97 15.79 17.22 37.47
CA GLN A 97 17.18 16.80 37.24
C GLN A 97 17.28 15.30 36.96
N TYR A 98 18.06 14.93 35.93
CA TYR A 98 18.35 13.55 35.53
C TYR A 98 19.33 12.85 36.48
N ILE A 99 20.14 13.59 37.24
CA ILE A 99 21.06 13.03 38.24
C ILE A 99 20.77 13.54 39.65
N GLN A 100 21.00 12.67 40.64
CA GLN A 100 21.09 13.06 42.03
C GLN A 100 22.47 13.68 42.29
N ARG A 101 22.51 14.98 42.60
CA ARG A 101 23.75 15.69 42.94
C ARG A 101 24.29 15.25 44.30
N ILE A 102 25.59 15.00 44.39
CA ILE A 102 26.28 14.58 45.63
C ILE A 102 27.33 15.62 46.02
N LEU A 103 28.17 16.03 45.08
CA LEU A 103 29.27 16.97 45.31
C LEU A 103 28.94 18.39 44.83
N GLY A 104 27.94 18.56 43.97
CA GLY A 104 27.56 19.85 43.40
C GLY A 104 28.67 20.48 42.55
N ASP A 105 29.52 19.66 41.93
CA ASP A 105 30.67 20.11 41.15
C ASP A 105 30.34 20.29 39.66
N ALA A 106 31.25 20.96 38.93
CA ALA A 106 31.08 21.23 37.50
C ALA A 106 30.95 19.95 36.64
N ARG A 107 31.44 18.81 37.14
CA ARG A 107 31.28 17.51 36.46
C ARG A 107 29.83 17.03 36.56
N GLU A 108 29.19 17.16 37.73
CA GLU A 108 27.76 16.88 37.88
C GLU A 108 26.89 17.80 37.01
N ASP A 109 27.25 19.09 36.88
CA ASP A 109 26.55 20.01 35.96
C ASP A 109 26.67 19.59 34.48
N GLU A 110 27.86 19.14 34.06
CA GLU A 110 28.07 18.64 32.70
C GLU A 110 27.28 17.35 32.45
N MET A 111 27.27 16.43 33.42
CA MET A 111 26.50 15.18 33.32
C MET A 111 25.00 15.45 33.22
N GLU A 112 24.46 16.38 34.01
CA GLU A 112 23.06 16.79 33.95
C GLU A 112 22.72 17.37 32.56
N MET A 113 23.57 18.26 32.04
CA MET A 113 23.39 18.84 30.70
C MET A 113 23.43 17.77 29.59
N ASN A 114 24.37 16.84 29.68
CA ASN A 114 24.52 15.76 28.70
C ASN A 114 23.33 14.79 28.74
N LEU A 115 22.80 14.49 29.93
CA LEU A 115 21.62 13.65 30.08
C LEU A 115 20.35 14.36 29.62
N GLN A 116 20.23 15.67 29.81
CA GLN A 116 19.14 16.46 29.23
C GLN A 116 19.16 16.44 27.70
N LYS A 117 20.33 16.64 27.08
CA LYS A 117 20.49 16.49 25.61
C LYS A 117 20.15 15.07 25.15
N THR A 118 20.58 14.07 25.92
CA THR A 118 20.25 12.67 25.63
C THR A 118 18.75 12.41 25.71
N GLY A 119 18.05 12.98 26.70
CA GLY A 119 16.60 12.90 26.82
C GLY A 119 15.88 13.52 25.61
N GLN A 120 16.36 14.66 25.11
CA GLN A 120 15.85 15.27 23.88
C GLN A 120 16.06 14.38 22.64
N ILE A 121 17.27 13.82 22.49
CA ILE A 121 17.59 12.91 21.38
C ILE A 121 16.72 11.65 21.45
N VAL A 122 16.53 11.07 22.64
CA VAL A 122 15.65 9.91 22.85
C VAL A 122 14.21 10.25 22.48
N GLY A 123 13.72 11.44 22.82
CA GLY A 123 12.40 11.92 22.39
C GLY A 123 12.29 12.00 20.86
N GLN A 124 13.29 12.57 20.19
CA GLN A 124 13.32 12.63 18.71
C GLN A 124 13.38 11.23 18.07
N LEU A 125 14.19 10.33 18.63
CA LEU A 125 14.28 8.93 18.19
C LEU A 125 12.92 8.23 18.31
N HIS A 126 12.16 8.49 19.38
CA HIS A 126 10.84 7.92 19.58
C HIS A 126 9.83 8.40 18.51
N VAL A 127 9.84 9.69 18.19
CA VAL A 127 8.99 10.25 17.12
C VAL A 127 9.35 9.61 15.77
N MET A 128 10.63 9.61 15.40
CA MET A 128 11.07 8.99 14.14
C MET A 128 10.78 7.49 14.07
N ALA A 129 10.91 6.75 15.17
CA ALA A 129 10.56 5.33 15.23
C ALA A 129 9.05 5.11 15.04
N THR A 130 8.23 5.99 15.58
CA THR A 130 6.77 5.92 15.46
C THR A 130 6.33 6.22 14.02
N GLU A 131 6.84 7.28 13.41
CA GLU A 131 6.56 7.64 12.01
C GLU A 131 7.04 6.54 11.05
N MET A 132 8.25 6.01 11.27
CA MET A 132 8.79 4.90 10.50
C MET A 132 7.90 3.66 10.57
N ASN A 133 7.38 3.33 11.76
CA ASN A 133 6.49 2.19 11.94
C ASN A 133 5.16 2.38 11.16
N GLN A 134 4.60 3.59 11.20
CA GLN A 134 3.39 3.90 10.44
C GLN A 134 3.63 3.80 8.93
N GLU A 135 4.74 4.34 8.42
CA GLU A 135 5.08 4.26 6.98
C GLU A 135 5.28 2.80 6.54
N ILE A 136 5.97 1.97 7.33
CA ILE A 136 6.16 0.54 7.03
C ILE A 136 4.81 -0.20 6.96
N ARG A 137 3.87 0.11 7.86
CA ARG A 137 2.52 -0.47 7.79
C ARG A 137 1.82 -0.09 6.48
N GLY A 138 1.88 1.18 6.09
CA GLY A 138 1.35 1.64 4.81
C GLY A 138 2.01 0.95 3.61
N HIS A 139 3.32 0.74 3.64
CA HIS A 139 4.02 -0.02 2.61
C HIS A 139 3.56 -1.48 2.53
N ASN A 140 3.34 -2.15 3.67
CA ASN A 140 2.87 -3.54 3.70
C ASN A 140 1.48 -3.69 3.06
N GLU A 141 0.57 -2.73 3.29
CA GLU A 141 -0.75 -2.72 2.66
C GLU A 141 -0.67 -2.55 1.13
N ILE A 142 0.24 -1.69 0.64
CA ILE A 142 0.47 -1.53 -0.79
C ILE A 142 1.07 -2.80 -1.39
N LEU A 143 2.03 -3.44 -0.71
CA LEU A 143 2.63 -4.69 -1.15
C LEU A 143 1.59 -5.82 -1.28
N GLU A 144 0.70 -5.98 -0.30
CA GLU A 144 -0.37 -6.98 -0.39
C GLU A 144 -1.30 -6.72 -1.58
N ARG A 145 -1.58 -5.45 -1.90
CA ARG A 145 -2.36 -5.08 -3.08
C ARG A 145 -1.62 -5.42 -4.38
N ILE A 146 -0.33 -5.08 -4.46
CA ILE A 146 0.51 -5.40 -5.62
C ILE A 146 0.55 -6.91 -5.84
N ASP A 147 0.73 -7.70 -4.79
CA ASP A 147 0.80 -9.17 -4.84
C ASP A 147 -0.47 -9.75 -5.48
N LYS A 148 -1.65 -9.34 -4.98
CA LYS A 148 -2.94 -9.76 -5.54
C LYS A 148 -3.13 -9.33 -7.01
N LYS A 149 -2.69 -8.12 -7.37
CA LYS A 149 -2.73 -7.63 -8.76
C LYS A 149 -1.77 -8.41 -9.66
N ALA A 150 -0.58 -8.73 -9.16
CA ALA A 150 0.44 -9.48 -9.88
C ALA A 150 -0.02 -10.91 -10.17
N ASP A 151 -0.61 -11.60 -9.20
CA ASP A 151 -1.21 -12.92 -9.38
C ASP A 151 -2.33 -12.90 -10.43
N ALA A 152 -3.22 -11.90 -10.36
CA ALA A 152 -4.27 -11.71 -11.34
C ALA A 152 -3.71 -11.47 -12.75
N ASN A 153 -2.71 -10.61 -12.88
CA ASN A 153 -2.08 -10.32 -14.17
C ASN A 153 -1.35 -11.54 -14.72
N LYS A 154 -0.65 -12.30 -13.88
CA LYS A 154 0.02 -13.54 -14.26
C LYS A 154 -0.95 -14.55 -14.88
N ILE A 155 -2.06 -14.85 -14.20
CA ILE A 155 -3.09 -15.78 -14.71
C ILE A 155 -3.61 -15.32 -16.07
N ARG A 156 -3.82 -14.02 -16.27
CA ARG A 156 -4.36 -13.47 -17.51
C ARG A 156 -3.35 -13.48 -18.65
N ILE A 157 -2.07 -13.21 -18.36
CA ILE A 157 -0.98 -13.30 -19.34
C ILE A 157 -0.81 -14.75 -19.79
N GLU A 158 -0.78 -15.71 -18.87
CA GLU A 158 -0.69 -17.14 -19.19
C GLU A 158 -1.88 -17.59 -20.06
N ALA A 159 -3.10 -17.14 -19.75
CA ALA A 159 -4.28 -17.43 -20.57
C ALA A 159 -4.19 -16.80 -21.98
N ALA A 160 -3.75 -15.54 -22.08
CA ALA A 160 -3.57 -14.86 -23.35
C ALA A 160 -2.47 -15.51 -24.21
N GLN A 161 -1.37 -15.94 -23.58
CA GLN A 161 -0.29 -16.67 -24.26
C GLN A 161 -0.80 -18.00 -24.82
N GLY A 162 -1.51 -18.81 -24.03
CA GLY A 162 -2.08 -20.06 -24.51
C GLY A 162 -3.09 -19.89 -25.65
N ARG A 163 -3.79 -18.74 -25.71
CA ARG A 163 -4.64 -18.38 -26.86
C ARG A 163 -3.82 -18.05 -28.10
N ALA A 164 -2.80 -17.20 -27.94
CA ALA A 164 -1.92 -16.81 -29.05
C ALA A 164 -1.24 -18.03 -29.69
N GLU A 165 -0.75 -18.98 -28.87
CA GLU A 165 -0.18 -20.25 -29.34
C GLU A 165 -1.16 -21.12 -30.15
N HIS A 166 -2.46 -21.02 -29.89
CA HIS A 166 -3.50 -21.78 -30.60
C HIS A 166 -4.00 -21.09 -31.89
N ILE A 167 -3.73 -19.79 -32.04
CA ILE A 167 -4.10 -18.98 -33.21
C ILE A 167 -3.01 -19.04 -34.29
N LEU A 168 -1.73 -19.12 -33.89
CA LEU A 168 -0.61 -19.47 -34.78
C LEU A 168 -0.75 -20.90 -35.31
#